data_AF-A0A2E8EDM6-F1
#
_entry.id   AF-A0A2E8EDM6-F1
#
_cell.length_a   1.000
_cell.length_b   1.000
_cell.length_c   1.000
_cell.angle_alpha   90.00
_cell.angle_beta   90.00
_cell.angle_gamma   90.00
#
_symmetry.space_group_name_H-M   'P 1'
#
loop_
_entity.id
_entity.type
_entity.pdbx_description
1 polymer ?
#
loop_
_entity_poly.entity_id
_entity_poly.type
_entity_poly.pdbx_seq_one_letter_code
_entity_poly.pdbx_strand_id
1 'polypeptide(L)'
;MQLHQRGTILQFISWYWKSMIRQPDFVNMGMLKEIRSEVREKRGSTIDLAVLEIFHEGLCAQIMHRSPYNEENPTIMRLQEFIMNEGYRMRGYHHEIYLSDPRRSNPENIKTIIS
;
A
#
# COMPACT_ATOMS: atom_id res chain seq x y z
N MET A 1 14.62 45.04 17.43
CA MET A 1 13.66 43.95 17.65
C MET A 1 13.29 43.36 16.30
N GLN A 2 14.13 42.46 15.77
CA GLN A 2 13.88 41.76 14.49
C GLN A 2 13.41 40.34 14.83
N LEU A 3 12.14 40.05 14.56
CA LEU A 3 11.60 38.70 14.62
C LEU A 3 11.87 38.02 13.27
N HIS A 4 12.95 37.25 13.19
CA HIS A 4 13.11 36.24 12.15
C HIS A 4 12.26 35.03 12.53
N GLN A 5 11.02 34.96 12.03
CA GLN A 5 10.28 33.70 12.04
C GLN A 5 10.89 32.80 10.96
N ARG A 6 11.63 31.78 11.40
CA ARG A 6 12.00 30.63 10.56
C ARG A 6 10.70 29.95 10.16
N GLY A 7 10.26 30.17 8.93
CA GLY A 7 9.17 29.41 8.34
C GLY A 7 9.58 27.94 8.24
N THR A 8 9.05 27.12 9.14
CA THR A 8 9.07 25.67 8.99
C THR A 8 8.33 25.35 7.69
N ILE A 9 9.05 24.87 6.68
CA ILE A 9 8.43 24.28 5.49
C ILE A 9 7.76 23.01 5.97
N LEU A 10 6.47 23.09 6.32
CA LEU A 10 5.61 21.92 6.42
C LEU A 10 5.46 21.40 4.99
N GLN A 11 6.28 20.42 4.63
CA GLN A 11 6.12 19.69 3.38
C GLN A 11 4.79 18.95 3.47
N PHE A 12 3.76 19.46 2.79
CA PHE A 12 2.47 18.78 2.68
C PHE A 12 2.68 17.48 1.90
N ILE A 13 2.83 16.37 2.62
CA ILE A 13 2.94 15.04 2.01
C ILE A 13 1.57 14.70 1.43
N SER A 14 1.46 14.70 0.10
CA SER A 14 0.26 14.23 -0.61
C SER A 14 0.43 12.75 -0.92
N TRP A 15 -0.45 11.92 -0.35
CA TRP A 15 -0.43 10.48 -0.55
C TRP A 15 -1.29 10.11 -1.76
N TYR A 16 -0.68 9.42 -2.72
CA TYR A 16 -1.36 8.76 -3.83
C TYR A 16 -1.25 7.27 -3.62
N TRP A 17 -2.39 6.60 -3.50
CA TRP A 17 -2.43 5.19 -3.13
C TRP A 17 -3.51 4.46 -3.92
N LYS A 18 -3.36 3.14 -3.98
CA LYS A 18 -4.33 2.21 -4.52
C LYS A 18 -4.46 1.02 -3.59
N SER A 19 -5.68 0.79 -3.10
CA SER A 19 -5.99 -0.40 -2.30
C SER A 19 -6.40 -1.53 -3.22
N MET A 20 -5.89 -2.73 -2.97
CA MET A 20 -6.08 -3.91 -3.82
C MET A 20 -6.46 -5.14 -2.99
N ILE A 21 -7.32 -5.99 -3.55
CA ILE A 21 -7.65 -7.31 -3.02
C ILE A 21 -7.59 -8.30 -4.17
N ARG A 22 -6.64 -9.25 -4.12
CA ARG A 22 -6.51 -10.29 -5.14
C ARG A 22 -7.81 -11.09 -5.25
N GLN A 23 -8.27 -11.29 -6.49
CA GLN A 23 -9.43 -12.13 -6.80
C GLN A 23 -8.99 -13.50 -7.35
N PRO A 24 -9.80 -14.56 -7.18
CA PRO A 24 -9.64 -15.80 -7.91
C PRO A 24 -9.76 -15.61 -9.43
N ASP A 25 -9.09 -16.46 -10.22
CA ASP A 25 -8.96 -16.30 -11.67
C ASP A 25 -10.29 -16.40 -12.45
N PHE A 26 -11.33 -17.01 -11.86
CA PHE A 26 -12.65 -17.10 -12.48
C PHE A 26 -13.46 -15.80 -12.40
N VAL A 27 -13.04 -14.85 -11.56
CA VAL A 27 -13.71 -13.55 -11.39
C VAL A 27 -13.49 -12.70 -12.63
N ASN A 28 -14.57 -12.23 -13.24
CA ASN A 28 -14.52 -11.45 -14.47
C ASN A 28 -15.36 -10.17 -14.38
N MET A 29 -15.24 -9.31 -15.40
CA MET A 29 -15.93 -8.02 -15.47
C MET A 29 -17.46 -8.13 -15.43
N GLY A 30 -18.03 -9.23 -15.94
CA GLY A 30 -19.47 -9.50 -15.90
C GLY A 30 -19.97 -9.62 -14.46
N MET A 31 -19.27 -10.43 -13.65
CA MET A 31 -19.57 -10.59 -12.22
C MET A 31 -19.46 -9.27 -11.46
N LEU A 32 -18.41 -8.47 -11.71
CA LEU A 32 -18.26 -7.15 -11.10
C LEU A 32 -19.41 -6.22 -11.47
N LYS A 33 -19.85 -6.22 -12.73
CA LYS A 33 -20.96 -5.38 -13.20
C LYS A 33 -22.29 -5.77 -12.55
N GLU A 34 -22.54 -7.07 -12.43
CA GLU A 34 -23.76 -7.61 -11.82
C GLU A 34 -23.85 -7.22 -10.34
N ILE A 35 -22.80 -7.50 -9.57
CA ILE A 35 -22.81 -7.26 -8.12
C ILE A 35 -22.76 -5.76 -7.76
N ARG A 36 -22.20 -4.92 -8.65
CA ARG A 36 -22.07 -3.47 -8.40
C ARG A 36 -23.42 -2.82 -8.14
N SER A 37 -24.44 -3.13 -8.94
CA SER A 37 -25.78 -2.55 -8.77
C SER A 37 -26.37 -2.92 -7.41
N GLU A 38 -26.28 -4.19 -7.01
CA GLU A 38 -26.79 -4.68 -5.73
C GLU A 38 -26.07 -4.03 -4.54
N VAL A 39 -24.73 -3.93 -4.61
CA VAL A 39 -23.93 -3.35 -3.54
C VAL A 39 -24.13 -1.84 -3.46
N ARG A 40 -24.32 -1.16 -4.59
CA ARG A 40 -24.54 0.29 -4.64
C ARG A 40 -25.79 0.71 -3.87
N GLU A 41 -26.86 -0.07 -3.96
CA GLU A 41 -28.09 0.17 -3.18
C GLU A 41 -27.83 0.11 -1.66
N LYS A 42 -26.95 -0.80 -1.22
CA LYS A 42 -26.67 -1.05 0.20
C LYS A 42 -25.53 -0.17 0.77
N ARG A 43 -24.57 0.24 -0.07
CA ARG A 43 -23.29 0.85 0.36
C ARG A 43 -23.00 2.22 -0.27
N GLY A 44 -23.83 2.68 -1.20
CA GLY A 44 -23.66 3.95 -1.90
C GLY A 44 -22.72 3.89 -3.11
N SER A 45 -22.43 5.05 -3.70
CA SER A 45 -21.67 5.20 -4.95
C SER A 45 -20.16 4.98 -4.82
N THR A 46 -19.62 4.80 -3.61
CA THR A 46 -18.19 4.53 -3.41
C THR A 46 -17.72 3.26 -4.11
N ILE A 47 -18.62 2.29 -4.31
CA ILE A 47 -18.36 1.07 -5.10
C ILE A 47 -18.01 1.37 -6.57
N ASP A 48 -18.38 2.56 -7.08
CA ASP A 48 -18.10 2.94 -8.45
C ASP A 48 -16.58 3.12 -8.70
N LEU A 49 -15.81 3.37 -7.63
CA LEU A 49 -14.33 3.46 -7.67
C LEU A 49 -13.64 2.09 -7.79
N ALA A 50 -14.32 0.99 -7.43
CA ALA A 50 -13.74 -0.33 -7.53
C ALA A 50 -13.59 -0.74 -9.00
N VAL A 51 -12.42 -1.25 -9.36
CA VAL A 51 -12.12 -1.77 -10.70
C VAL A 51 -11.55 -3.18 -10.58
N LEU A 52 -11.83 -4.02 -11.56
CA LEU A 52 -11.15 -5.31 -11.72
C LEU A 52 -10.08 -5.12 -12.80
N GLU A 53 -8.86 -5.48 -12.45
CA GLU A 53 -7.69 -5.31 -13.31
C GLU A 53 -6.73 -6.48 -13.15
N ILE A 54 -5.90 -6.67 -14.17
CA ILE A 54 -4.75 -7.56 -14.10
C ILE A 54 -3.56 -6.71 -13.67
N PHE A 55 -2.96 -7.05 -12.53
CA PHE A 55 -1.75 -6.40 -12.03
C PHE A 55 -0.55 -7.34 -12.21
N HIS A 56 0.45 -6.89 -12.98
CA HIS A 56 1.72 -7.58 -13.14
C HIS A 56 2.84 -6.76 -12.50
N GLU A 57 3.21 -7.11 -11.27
CA GLU A 57 4.26 -6.44 -10.51
C GLU A 57 5.63 -6.57 -11.19
N GLY A 58 5.90 -7.74 -11.78
CA GLY A 58 7.18 -8.11 -12.38
C GLY A 58 8.22 -8.45 -11.31
N LEU A 59 9.51 -8.34 -11.68
CA LEU A 59 10.61 -8.56 -10.74
C LEU A 59 10.58 -7.51 -9.64
N CYS A 60 10.52 -7.97 -8.39
CA CYS A 60 10.54 -7.18 -7.16
C CYS A 60 11.42 -7.88 -6.10
N ALA A 61 11.87 -7.13 -5.11
CA ALA A 61 12.44 -7.65 -3.88
C ALA A 61 11.42 -7.39 -2.76
N GLN A 62 11.35 -8.28 -1.77
CA GLN A 62 10.36 -8.17 -0.69
C GLN A 62 11.00 -8.46 0.66
N ILE A 63 10.51 -7.80 1.70
CA ILE A 63 10.93 -8.03 3.08
C ILE A 63 9.74 -8.04 4.02
N MET A 64 9.79 -8.90 5.04
CA MET A 64 8.80 -8.92 6.12
C MET A 64 9.15 -7.86 7.17
N HIS A 65 8.25 -6.90 7.39
CA HIS A 65 8.28 -5.99 8.52
C HIS A 65 7.46 -6.56 9.70
N ARG A 66 7.98 -6.44 10.92
CA ARG A 66 7.37 -6.91 12.16
C ARG A 66 7.42 -5.83 13.22
N SER A 67 6.51 -4.87 13.10
CA SER A 67 6.37 -3.74 14.02
C SER A 67 5.17 -2.89 13.57
N PRO A 68 4.82 -1.82 14.30
CA PRO A 68 3.88 -0.81 13.83
C PRO A 68 4.32 -0.14 12.51
N TYR A 69 3.36 0.29 11.70
CA TYR A 69 3.62 0.86 10.36
C TYR A 69 4.53 2.09 10.36
N ASN A 70 4.51 2.90 11.41
CA ASN A 70 5.37 4.09 11.52
C ASN A 70 6.86 3.76 11.75
N GLU A 71 7.21 2.50 11.97
CA GLU A 71 8.58 2.02 12.21
C GLU A 71 9.15 1.23 11.02
N GLU A 72 8.54 1.33 9.85
CA GLU A 72 8.97 0.61 8.65
C GLU A 72 10.27 1.13 8.04
N ASN A 73 10.66 2.38 8.31
CA ASN A 73 11.80 3.05 7.68
C ASN A 73 13.11 2.21 7.69
N PRO A 74 13.56 1.63 8.82
CA PRO A 74 14.74 0.77 8.83
C PRO A 74 14.59 -0.49 7.96
N THR A 75 13.37 -1.03 7.85
CA THR A 75 13.08 -2.20 7.03
C THR A 75 13.14 -1.85 5.54
N ILE A 76 12.59 -0.68 5.16
CA ILE A 76 12.70 -0.12 3.80
C ILE A 76 14.16 0.08 3.44
N MET A 77 14.93 0.78 4.28
CA MET A 77 16.36 1.07 4.00
C MET A 77 17.17 -0.21 3.76
N ARG A 78 16.92 -1.27 4.56
CA ARG A 78 17.56 -2.57 4.38
C ARG A 78 17.21 -3.22 3.04
N LEU A 79 15.95 -3.12 2.60
CA LEU A 79 15.53 -3.64 1.30
C LEU A 79 16.19 -2.85 0.15
N GLN A 80 16.25 -1.53 0.28
CA GLN A 80 16.89 -0.66 -0.72
C GLN A 80 18.39 -0.97 -0.86
N GLU A 81 19.09 -1.14 0.27
CA GLU A 81 20.50 -1.53 0.29
C GLU A 81 20.72 -2.89 -0.39
N PHE A 82 19.87 -3.88 -0.09
CA PHE A 82 19.92 -5.18 -0.76
C PHE A 82 19.74 -5.07 -2.28
N ILE A 83 18.73 -4.31 -2.75
CA ILE A 83 18.47 -4.11 -4.18
C ILE A 83 19.70 -3.52 -4.89
N MET A 84 20.34 -2.50 -4.27
CA MET A 84 21.51 -1.85 -4.85
C MET A 84 22.73 -2.77 -4.87
N ASN A 85 22.98 -3.51 -3.78
CA ASN A 85 24.12 -4.42 -3.67
C ASN A 85 24.04 -5.59 -4.66
N GLU A 86 22.84 -6.04 -5.00
CA GLU A 86 22.59 -7.07 -6.02
C GLU A 86 22.64 -6.52 -7.46
N GLY A 87 22.97 -5.24 -7.65
CA GLY A 87 23.09 -4.61 -8.97
C GLY A 87 21.76 -4.25 -9.65
N TYR A 88 20.66 -4.28 -8.90
CA TYR A 88 19.35 -3.87 -9.38
C TYR A 88 19.09 -2.38 -9.09
N ARG A 89 18.00 -1.86 -9.68
CA ARG A 89 17.47 -0.53 -9.39
C ARG A 89 16.00 -0.61 -9.02
N MET A 90 15.58 0.21 -8.07
CA MET A 90 14.17 0.36 -7.72
C MET A 90 13.37 0.96 -8.89
N ARG A 91 12.12 0.52 -9.04
CA ARG A 91 11.16 1.02 -10.04
C ARG A 91 9.73 0.87 -9.51
N GLY A 92 8.79 1.56 -10.13
CA GLY A 92 7.37 1.40 -9.81
C GLY A 92 6.97 2.12 -8.53
N TYR A 93 5.86 1.66 -7.93
CA TYR A 93 5.32 2.19 -6.69
C TYR A 93 5.68 1.28 -5.52
N HIS A 94 5.86 1.88 -4.35
CA HIS A 94 5.97 1.16 -3.08
C HIS A 94 4.71 0.31 -2.85
N HIS A 95 4.90 -0.97 -2.51
CA HIS A 95 3.80 -1.92 -2.37
C HIS A 95 3.86 -2.64 -1.01
N GLU A 96 2.77 -2.50 -0.27
CA GLU A 96 2.59 -3.14 1.04
C GLU A 96 1.48 -4.19 1.00
N ILE A 97 1.74 -5.35 1.60
CA ILE A 97 0.73 -6.39 1.86
C ILE A 97 0.52 -6.52 3.36
N TYR A 98 -0.63 -6.05 3.84
CA TYR A 98 -1.03 -6.12 5.24
C TYR A 98 -1.53 -7.52 5.59
N LEU A 99 -0.77 -8.25 6.41
CA LEU A 99 -1.13 -9.60 6.84
C LEU A 99 -1.86 -9.63 8.19
N SER A 100 -1.72 -8.58 8.97
CA SER A 100 -2.34 -8.43 10.30
C SER A 100 -3.45 -7.38 10.28
N ASP A 101 -4.55 -7.62 11.01
CA ASP A 101 -5.52 -6.58 11.34
C ASP A 101 -4.99 -5.81 12.57
N PRO A 102 -4.62 -4.53 12.46
CA PRO A 102 -4.06 -3.75 13.57
C PRO A 102 -5.07 -3.56 14.72
N ARG A 103 -6.38 -3.73 14.47
CA ARG A 103 -7.43 -3.65 15.50
C ARG A 103 -7.50 -4.93 16.35
N ARG A 104 -6.84 -6.01 15.92
CA ARG A 104 -6.88 -7.33 16.56
C ARG A 104 -5.50 -7.84 16.99
N SER A 105 -4.44 -7.14 16.61
CA SER A 105 -3.05 -7.57 16.81
C SER A 105 -2.37 -6.68 17.84
N ASN A 106 -1.51 -7.25 18.67
CA ASN A 106 -0.57 -6.45 19.46
C ASN A 106 0.36 -5.70 18.48
N PRO A 107 0.61 -4.38 18.65
CA PRO A 107 1.48 -3.58 17.80
C PRO A 107 2.80 -4.27 17.38
N GLU A 108 3.48 -4.95 18.30
CA GLU A 108 4.74 -5.66 18.06
C GLU A 108 4.62 -6.90 17.13
N ASN A 109 3.39 -7.38 16.91
CA ASN A 109 3.08 -8.56 16.11
C ASN A 109 2.41 -8.23 14.77
N ILE A 110 2.30 -6.95 14.42
CA ILE A 110 1.81 -6.53 13.11
C ILE A 110 2.81 -6.98 12.05
N LYS A 111 2.31 -7.58 10.97
CA LYS A 111 3.11 -8.12 9.87
C LYS A 111 2.69 -7.45 8.58
N THR A 112 3.67 -6.88 7.89
CA THR A 112 3.53 -6.27 6.56
C THR A 112 4.64 -6.79 5.67
N ILE A 113 4.31 -7.22 4.46
CA ILE A 113 5.32 -7.43 3.41
C ILE A 113 5.51 -6.09 2.70
N ILE A 114 6.76 -5.63 2.60
CA ILE A 114 7.15 -4.40 1.92
C ILE A 114 7.91 -4.77 0.65
N SER A 115 7.60 -4.10 -0.46
CA SER A 115 8.22 -4.26 -1.78
C SER A 115 8.62 -2.93 -2.39
#